data_AF-A0A5C7LDU6-F1
#
_entry.id   AF-A0A5C7LDU6-F1
#
_cell.length_a   1.000
_cell.length_b   1.000
_cell.length_c   1.000
_cell.angle_alpha   90.00
_cell.angle_beta   90.00
_cell.angle_gamma   90.00
#
_symmetry.space_group_name_H-M   'P 1'
#
loop_
_entity.id
_entity.type
_entity.pdbx_description
1 polymer ?
#
loop_
_entity_poly.entity_id
_entity_poly.type
_entity_poly.pdbx_seq_one_letter_code
_entity_poly.pdbx_strand_id
1 'polypeptide(L)'
;MQNSNVSIDESIYQRIVNGEPFILDRYGHFYPLAEWPTFKDGNVPFHLLPGSFNPLHQGHTVIYRGMPFYEQYSFGVSMMEGGRFGTGARAYELSISRFNKPTLNRTELEQRLGQFKNACVLITNAPTFVEKIAAISNASRKPKTIVYHIGSDVAVKLYEMIDKTMLSALGASFIVYPRKQNGIIQTPPKHPKFEVYDSWVDQGFSSTAIRAGSTLGVLT
;
A
#
# COMPACT_ATOMS: atom_id res chain seq x y z
N MET A 1 14.20 4.50 -21.05
CA MET A 1 14.00 3.08 -20.73
C MET A 1 12.51 2.79 -20.82
N GLN A 2 12.14 1.85 -21.69
CA GLN A 2 10.78 1.56 -22.15
C GLN A 2 9.75 1.52 -21.02
N ASN A 3 8.62 2.20 -21.24
CA ASN A 3 7.38 1.97 -20.51
C ASN A 3 7.02 0.50 -20.69
N SER A 4 7.14 -0.30 -19.63
CA SER A 4 6.37 -1.53 -19.55
C SER A 4 4.91 -1.08 -19.52
N ASN A 5 4.24 -1.10 -20.67
CA ASN A 5 2.83 -0.76 -20.77
C ASN A 5 2.06 -1.85 -20.02
N VAL A 6 1.73 -1.57 -18.75
CA VAL A 6 0.73 -2.36 -18.04
C VAL A 6 -0.57 -2.15 -18.79
N SER A 7 -1.14 -3.24 -19.31
CA SER A 7 -2.44 -3.23 -19.98
C SER A 7 -3.39 -4.07 -19.15
N ILE A 8 -4.55 -3.52 -18.84
CA ILE A 8 -5.59 -4.19 -18.06
C ILE A 8 -6.69 -4.58 -19.03
N ASP A 9 -7.06 -5.86 -19.01
CA ASP A 9 -8.23 -6.32 -19.76
C ASP A 9 -9.51 -5.67 -19.21
N GLU A 10 -10.45 -5.31 -20.09
CA GLU A 10 -11.70 -4.65 -19.69
C GLU A 10 -12.48 -5.49 -18.67
N SER A 11 -12.50 -6.82 -18.81
CA SER A 11 -13.16 -7.72 -17.86
C SER A 11 -12.54 -7.65 -16.46
N ILE A 12 -11.20 -7.51 -16.37
CA ILE A 12 -10.50 -7.34 -15.09
C ILE A 12 -10.89 -5.98 -14.49
N TYR A 13 -10.85 -4.92 -15.28
CA TYR A 13 -11.21 -3.59 -14.82
C TYR A 13 -12.65 -3.53 -14.29
N GLN A 14 -13.61 -4.14 -14.98
CA GLN A 14 -15.01 -4.20 -14.53
C GLN A 14 -15.17 -4.99 -13.22
N ARG A 15 -14.41 -6.08 -13.02
CA ARG A 15 -14.40 -6.81 -11.75
C ARG A 15 -13.85 -5.96 -10.59
N ILE A 16 -12.80 -5.18 -10.84
CA ILE A 16 -12.27 -4.22 -9.86
C ILE A 16 -13.33 -3.16 -9.53
N VAL A 17 -14.02 -2.60 -10.54
CA VAL A 17 -15.13 -1.66 -10.35
C VAL A 17 -16.23 -2.28 -9.49
N ASN A 18 -16.52 -3.57 -9.67
CA ASN A 18 -17.51 -4.31 -8.87
C ASN A 18 -17.01 -4.71 -7.46
N GLY A 19 -15.81 -4.25 -7.06
CA GLY A 19 -15.30 -4.41 -5.70
C GLY A 19 -14.36 -5.60 -5.50
N GLU A 20 -14.08 -6.37 -6.54
CA GLU A 20 -13.14 -7.50 -6.43
C GLU A 20 -11.69 -6.99 -6.37
N PRO A 21 -10.92 -7.31 -5.32
CA PRO A 21 -9.54 -6.90 -5.23
C PRO A 21 -8.65 -7.75 -6.14
N PHE A 22 -7.71 -7.10 -6.85
CA PHE A 22 -6.73 -7.74 -7.72
C PHE A 22 -5.31 -7.41 -7.26
N ILE A 23 -4.37 -8.32 -7.52
CA ILE A 23 -2.95 -8.05 -7.36
C ILE A 23 -2.30 -8.05 -8.75
N LEU A 24 -1.54 -7.00 -9.05
CA LEU A 24 -0.53 -7.01 -10.08
C LEU A 24 0.77 -7.52 -9.43
N ASP A 25 1.30 -8.64 -9.89
CA ASP A 25 2.57 -9.15 -9.36
C ASP A 25 3.79 -8.41 -9.95
N ARG A 26 4.99 -8.72 -9.43
CA ARG A 26 6.25 -8.14 -9.90
C ARG A 26 6.60 -8.48 -11.36
N TYR A 27 5.93 -9.47 -11.96
CA TYR A 27 6.16 -9.96 -13.32
C TYR A 27 5.14 -9.37 -14.31
N GLY A 28 4.15 -8.61 -13.84
CA GLY A 28 3.14 -7.97 -14.67
C GLY A 28 1.85 -8.78 -14.83
N HIS A 29 1.66 -9.84 -14.05
CA HIS A 29 0.45 -10.66 -14.10
C HIS A 29 -0.61 -10.17 -13.12
N PHE A 30 -1.87 -10.22 -13.56
CA PHE A 30 -3.03 -9.92 -12.73
C PHE A 30 -3.63 -11.20 -12.17
N TYR A 31 -3.89 -11.22 -10.86
CA TYR A 31 -4.64 -12.27 -10.19
C TYR A 31 -5.76 -11.65 -9.36
N PRO A 32 -6.96 -12.26 -9.31
CA PRO A 32 -7.86 -12.03 -8.19
C PRO A 32 -7.08 -12.28 -6.89
N LEU A 33 -7.23 -11.41 -5.89
CA LEU A 33 -6.44 -11.51 -4.66
C LEU A 33 -6.59 -12.89 -3.99
N ALA A 34 -7.79 -13.47 -4.04
CA ALA A 34 -8.12 -14.79 -3.51
C ALA A 34 -7.35 -15.95 -4.19
N GLU A 35 -6.85 -15.73 -5.40
CA GLU A 35 -6.13 -16.72 -6.21
C GLU A 35 -4.62 -16.53 -6.19
N TRP A 36 -4.14 -15.38 -5.73
CA TRP A 36 -2.71 -15.12 -5.67
C TRP A 36 -2.02 -16.09 -4.69
N PRO A 37 -1.07 -16.93 -5.12
CA PRO A 37 -0.55 -18.04 -4.30
C PRO A 37 -0.05 -17.62 -2.92
N THR A 38 0.68 -16.50 -2.86
CA THR A 38 1.20 -15.93 -1.60
C THR A 38 0.08 -15.55 -0.63
N PHE A 39 -1.05 -15.05 -1.16
CA PHE A 39 -2.19 -14.65 -0.34
C PHE A 39 -3.16 -15.80 -0.07
N LYS A 40 -3.41 -16.68 -1.02
CA LYS A 40 -4.36 -17.79 -0.89
C LYS A 40 -3.97 -18.75 0.25
N ASP A 41 -2.70 -19.16 0.27
CA ASP A 41 -2.24 -20.24 1.15
C ASP A 41 -1.36 -19.77 2.31
N GLY A 42 -0.76 -18.57 2.20
CA GLY A 42 0.17 -18.05 3.20
C GLY A 42 -0.50 -17.71 4.54
N ASN A 43 0.13 -18.07 5.66
CA ASN A 43 -0.28 -17.59 7.00
C ASN A 43 0.63 -16.46 7.49
N VAL A 44 1.14 -15.66 6.55
CA VAL A 44 2.07 -14.57 6.84
C VAL A 44 1.31 -13.23 6.85
N PRO A 45 1.72 -12.27 7.68
CA PRO A 45 1.25 -10.90 7.60
C PRO A 45 1.29 -10.32 6.18
N PHE A 46 0.25 -9.58 5.80
CA PHE A 46 0.19 -8.86 4.54
C PHE A 46 0.47 -7.38 4.77
N HIS A 47 1.67 -6.96 4.40
CA HIS A 47 2.15 -5.60 4.52
C HIS A 47 1.74 -4.77 3.30
N LEU A 48 1.05 -3.66 3.55
CA LEU A 48 0.51 -2.80 2.51
C LEU A 48 0.98 -1.36 2.70
N LEU A 49 1.53 -0.76 1.65
CA LEU A 49 1.78 0.68 1.59
C LEU A 49 0.68 1.32 0.73
N PRO A 50 -0.37 1.91 1.34
CA PRO A 50 -1.45 2.53 0.61
C PRO A 50 -1.06 3.91 0.09
N GLY A 51 -1.56 4.27 -1.09
CA GLY A 51 -1.28 5.58 -1.64
C GLY A 51 -2.01 5.87 -2.95
N SER A 52 -2.08 7.16 -3.29
CA SER A 52 -2.59 7.58 -4.61
C SER A 52 -1.52 7.54 -5.70
N PHE A 53 -0.24 7.49 -5.31
CA PHE A 53 0.94 7.35 -6.18
C PHE A 53 0.89 8.19 -7.46
N ASN A 54 0.62 9.48 -7.28
CA ASN A 54 0.44 10.43 -8.37
C ASN A 54 1.37 11.64 -8.24
N PRO A 55 2.70 11.50 -8.43
CA PRO A 55 3.40 10.27 -8.82
C PRO A 55 3.96 9.48 -7.61
N LEU A 56 4.36 8.23 -7.87
CA LEU A 56 5.28 7.47 -7.03
C LEU A 56 6.61 8.22 -6.89
N HIS A 57 7.26 8.14 -5.72
CA HIS A 57 8.48 8.87 -5.42
C HIS A 57 9.34 8.14 -4.38
N GLN A 58 10.55 8.66 -4.15
CA GLN A 58 11.57 8.02 -3.32
C GLN A 58 11.08 7.68 -1.91
N GLY A 59 10.35 8.58 -1.24
CA GLY A 59 9.75 8.30 0.07
C GLY A 59 8.92 7.00 0.09
N HIS A 60 8.06 6.79 -0.90
CA HIS A 60 7.29 5.54 -1.05
C HIS A 60 8.21 4.33 -1.28
N THR A 61 9.20 4.47 -2.16
CA THR A 61 10.12 3.37 -2.50
C THR A 61 11.00 2.94 -1.33
N VAL A 62 11.44 3.89 -0.50
CA VAL A 62 12.23 3.60 0.71
C VAL A 62 11.40 2.83 1.72
N ILE A 63 10.17 3.29 2.01
CA ILE A 63 9.25 2.57 2.91
C ILE A 63 9.00 1.15 2.36
N TYR A 64 8.62 1.03 1.09
CA TYR A 64 8.32 -0.27 0.47
C TYR A 64 9.49 -1.27 0.56
N ARG A 65 10.72 -0.80 0.31
CA ARG A 65 11.91 -1.65 0.41
C ARG A 65 12.20 -2.10 1.84
N GLY A 66 11.88 -1.27 2.83
CA GLY A 66 12.01 -1.59 4.25
C GLY A 66 10.90 -2.48 4.81
N MET A 67 9.79 -2.66 4.09
CA MET A 67 8.71 -3.57 4.51
C MET A 67 9.19 -5.03 4.49
N PRO A 68 8.79 -5.87 5.47
CA PRO A 68 9.09 -7.30 5.48
C PRO A 68 8.66 -8.01 4.19
N PHE A 69 9.42 -8.99 3.71
CA PHE A 69 9.14 -9.72 2.46
C PHE A 69 9.63 -11.16 2.47
N TYR A 70 8.75 -12.08 2.05
CA TYR A 70 9.04 -13.48 1.74
C TYR A 70 8.58 -13.78 0.32
N GLU A 71 9.43 -14.40 -0.50
CA GLU A 71 9.00 -15.03 -1.75
C GLU A 71 8.74 -16.51 -1.45
N GLN A 72 7.47 -16.89 -1.36
CA GLN A 72 7.09 -18.28 -1.16
C GLN A 72 7.26 -19.02 -2.50
N TYR A 73 8.49 -19.46 -2.81
CA TYR A 73 8.70 -20.47 -3.85
C TYR A 73 8.20 -21.82 -3.34
N SER A 74 7.67 -22.65 -4.24
CA SER A 74 7.22 -24.02 -4.01
C SER A 74 8.32 -24.99 -3.48
N PHE A 75 9.51 -24.48 -3.13
CA PHE A 75 10.70 -25.25 -2.72
C PHE A 75 11.36 -24.71 -1.44
N GLY A 76 10.55 -24.34 -0.45
CA GLY A 76 11.08 -23.94 0.85
C GLY A 76 11.45 -22.46 0.90
N VAL A 77 11.34 -21.93 2.12
CA VAL A 77 11.45 -20.51 2.43
C VAL A 77 12.87 -20.02 2.12
N SER A 78 13.08 -19.34 0.99
CA SER A 78 14.36 -18.70 0.69
C SER A 78 14.40 -17.32 1.33
N MET A 79 15.17 -17.20 2.42
CA MET A 79 15.65 -15.91 2.93
C MET A 79 16.64 -15.35 1.90
N MET A 80 16.24 -14.38 1.09
CA MET A 80 17.22 -13.63 0.30
C MET A 80 18.05 -12.76 1.25
N GLU A 81 19.36 -13.03 1.29
CA GLU A 81 20.35 -12.27 2.05
C GLU A 81 20.31 -10.78 1.66
N GLY A 82 20.06 -9.91 2.63
CA GLY A 82 20.18 -8.45 2.49
C GLY A 82 19.00 -7.62 2.99
N GLY A 83 17.83 -8.23 3.24
CA GLY A 83 16.67 -7.55 3.85
C GLY A 83 16.53 -7.90 5.33
N ARG A 84 16.54 -6.89 6.22
CA ARG A 84 16.33 -7.12 7.67
C ARG A 84 14.92 -7.70 7.93
N PHE A 85 14.90 -8.91 8.50
CA PHE A 85 13.91 -9.62 9.33
C PHE A 85 12.39 -9.31 9.18
N GLY A 86 11.62 -10.31 8.72
CA GLY A 86 10.19 -10.49 9.05
C GLY A 86 9.32 -11.25 8.04
N THR A 87 8.54 -12.24 8.51
CA THR A 87 7.55 -13.09 7.80
C THR A 87 6.42 -12.27 7.18
N GLY A 88 6.35 -12.12 5.85
CA GLY A 88 5.26 -11.33 5.25
C GLY A 88 5.18 -11.26 3.72
N ALA A 89 3.96 -11.12 3.19
CA ALA A 89 3.73 -10.66 1.82
C ALA A 89 3.74 -9.13 1.80
N ARG A 90 4.27 -8.47 0.76
CA ARG A 90 4.21 -7.01 0.65
C ARG A 90 3.69 -6.52 -0.69
N ALA A 91 2.88 -5.47 -0.67
CA ALA A 91 2.42 -4.78 -1.86
C ALA A 91 2.23 -3.28 -1.60
N TYR A 92 2.33 -2.47 -2.65
CA TYR A 92 1.66 -1.18 -2.63
C TYR A 92 0.14 -1.42 -2.69
N GLU A 93 -0.66 -0.52 -2.13
CA GLU A 93 -2.12 -0.57 -2.27
C GLU A 93 -2.61 0.68 -2.99
N LEU A 94 -3.23 0.50 -4.14
CA LEU A 94 -3.79 1.55 -4.97
C LEU A 94 -5.29 1.33 -5.11
N SER A 95 -6.09 2.25 -4.58
CA SER A 95 -7.53 2.21 -4.82
C SER A 95 -7.97 3.04 -6.01
N ILE A 96 -8.88 2.48 -6.82
CA ILE A 96 -9.53 3.20 -7.92
C ILE A 96 -10.52 4.25 -7.40
N SER A 97 -11.20 3.99 -6.28
CA SER A 97 -12.06 4.97 -5.60
C SER A 97 -11.28 5.66 -4.49
N ARG A 98 -11.39 6.99 -4.45
CA ARG A 98 -10.63 7.81 -3.52
C ARG A 98 -11.59 8.83 -2.92
N PHE A 99 -11.44 9.08 -1.62
CA PHE A 99 -12.24 10.05 -0.92
C PHE A 99 -12.24 11.41 -1.64
N ASN A 100 -13.43 11.92 -1.96
CA ASN A 100 -13.66 13.18 -2.68
C ASN A 100 -12.94 13.32 -4.04
N LYS A 101 -12.70 12.22 -4.77
CA LYS A 101 -12.14 12.25 -6.12
C LYS A 101 -12.90 11.29 -7.04
N PRO A 102 -12.91 11.56 -8.36
CA PRO A 102 -13.45 10.62 -9.32
C PRO A 102 -12.73 9.27 -9.24
N THR A 103 -13.49 8.20 -9.48
CA THR A 103 -12.95 6.85 -9.69
C THR A 103 -11.97 6.88 -10.86
N LEU A 104 -10.82 6.25 -10.69
CA LEU A 104 -9.83 6.11 -11.78
C LEU A 104 -10.46 5.32 -12.92
N ASN A 105 -10.40 5.86 -14.13
CA ASN A 105 -10.68 5.07 -15.33
C ASN A 105 -9.53 4.07 -15.62
N ARG A 106 -9.77 3.13 -16.52
CA ARG A 106 -8.80 2.08 -16.90
C ARG A 106 -7.45 2.66 -17.32
N THR A 107 -7.45 3.66 -18.20
CA THR A 107 -6.22 4.31 -18.71
C THR A 107 -5.43 4.97 -17.59
N GLU A 108 -6.09 5.69 -16.67
CA GLU A 108 -5.43 6.30 -15.52
C GLU A 108 -4.86 5.26 -14.55
N LEU A 109 -5.56 4.15 -14.36
CA LEU A 109 -5.07 3.04 -13.55
C LEU A 109 -3.82 2.42 -14.18
N GLU A 110 -3.84 2.09 -15.47
CA GLU A 110 -2.69 1.59 -16.24
C GLU A 110 -1.47 2.51 -16.13
N GLN A 111 -1.67 3.83 -16.31
CA GLN A 111 -0.61 4.83 -16.15
C GLN A 111 0.00 4.83 -14.75
N ARG A 112 -0.82 4.66 -13.70
CA ARG A 112 -0.33 4.56 -12.33
C ARG A 112 0.43 3.27 -12.09
N LEU A 113 -0.11 2.14 -12.55
CA LEU A 113 0.51 0.84 -12.41
C LEU A 113 1.87 0.76 -13.13
N GLY A 114 2.02 1.45 -14.26
CA GLY A 114 3.29 1.54 -15.00
C GLY A 114 4.46 2.15 -14.21
N GLN A 115 4.20 2.80 -13.06
CA GLN A 115 5.25 3.35 -12.19
C GLN A 115 5.90 2.29 -11.28
N PHE A 116 5.23 1.16 -11.01
CA PHE A 116 5.65 0.17 -10.01
C PHE A 116 6.52 -0.94 -10.59
N LYS A 117 7.75 -0.60 -10.96
CA LYS A 117 8.71 -1.58 -11.50
C LYS A 117 9.12 -2.58 -10.41
N ASN A 118 9.00 -3.88 -10.71
CA ASN A 118 9.43 -4.99 -9.84
C ASN A 118 8.79 -5.02 -8.44
N ALA A 119 7.55 -4.54 -8.32
CA ALA A 119 6.82 -4.53 -7.05
C ALA A 119 5.38 -5.01 -7.26
N CYS A 120 4.83 -5.71 -6.27
CA CYS A 120 3.42 -6.07 -6.29
C CYS A 120 2.55 -4.85 -5.96
N VAL A 121 1.40 -4.73 -6.62
CA VAL A 121 0.40 -3.69 -6.37
C VAL A 121 -0.96 -4.34 -6.14
N LEU A 122 -1.49 -4.20 -4.93
CA LEU A 122 -2.87 -4.53 -4.61
C LEU A 122 -3.76 -3.40 -5.12
N ILE A 123 -4.75 -3.76 -5.90
CA ILE A 123 -5.72 -2.85 -6.51
C ILE A 123 -7.06 -3.11 -5.85
N THR A 124 -7.66 -2.07 -5.29
CA THR A 124 -8.96 -2.15 -4.61
C THR A 124 -9.94 -1.10 -5.13
N ASN A 125 -11.22 -1.32 -4.89
CA ASN A 125 -12.24 -0.27 -5.00
C ASN A 125 -12.78 0.08 -3.59
N ALA A 126 -11.92 0.64 -2.75
CA ALA A 126 -12.17 0.87 -1.34
C ALA A 126 -11.50 2.18 -0.87
N PRO A 127 -12.27 3.28 -0.73
CA PRO A 127 -11.71 4.59 -0.40
C PRO A 127 -11.20 4.72 1.05
N THR A 128 -11.73 3.96 2.00
CA THR A 128 -11.35 4.02 3.43
C THR A 128 -10.59 2.78 3.90
N PHE A 129 -9.88 2.88 5.02
CA PHE A 129 -9.20 1.72 5.62
C PHE A 129 -10.17 0.61 6.04
N VAL A 130 -11.36 0.98 6.53
CA VAL A 130 -12.41 0.02 6.91
C VAL A 130 -12.80 -0.82 5.70
N GLU A 131 -13.08 -0.18 4.57
CA GLU A 131 -13.46 -0.87 3.33
C GLU A 131 -12.32 -1.68 2.75
N LYS A 132 -11.07 -1.18 2.81
CA LYS A 132 -9.90 -1.93 2.32
C LYS A 132 -9.71 -3.22 3.12
N ILE A 133 -9.80 -3.13 4.45
CA ILE A 133 -9.70 -4.28 5.36
C ILE A 133 -10.81 -5.28 5.06
N ALA A 134 -12.04 -4.81 4.85
CA ALA A 134 -13.17 -5.67 4.49
C ALA A 134 -12.93 -6.37 3.14
N ALA A 135 -12.52 -5.64 2.11
CA ALA A 135 -12.25 -6.19 0.78
C ALA A 135 -11.16 -7.28 0.83
N ILE A 136 -10.05 -7.02 1.53
CA ILE A 136 -8.95 -7.99 1.70
C ILE A 136 -9.42 -9.21 2.50
N SER A 137 -10.11 -9.00 3.63
CA SER A 137 -10.56 -10.08 4.49
C SER A 137 -11.57 -10.98 3.79
N ASN A 138 -12.50 -10.40 3.03
CA ASN A 138 -13.52 -11.14 2.28
C ASN A 138 -12.94 -11.94 1.11
N ALA A 139 -11.85 -11.47 0.51
CA ALA A 139 -11.14 -12.22 -0.53
C ALA A 139 -10.36 -13.43 0.03
N SER A 140 -10.07 -13.43 1.33
CA SER A 140 -9.30 -14.49 1.96
C SER A 140 -10.17 -15.61 2.50
N ARG A 141 -9.77 -16.87 2.25
CA ARG A 141 -10.39 -18.05 2.89
C ARG A 141 -9.91 -18.28 4.32
N LYS A 142 -8.83 -17.60 4.74
CA LYS A 142 -8.23 -17.70 6.08
C LYS A 142 -8.11 -16.31 6.71
N PRO A 143 -8.18 -16.17 8.03
CA PRO A 143 -7.85 -14.89 8.67
C PRO A 143 -6.48 -14.38 8.23
N LYS A 144 -6.38 -13.07 7.95
CA LYS A 144 -5.13 -12.41 7.56
C LYS A 144 -4.76 -11.34 8.57
N THR A 145 -3.51 -11.37 9.01
CA THR A 145 -2.92 -10.22 9.69
C THR A 145 -2.60 -9.16 8.63
N ILE A 146 -3.30 -8.03 8.65
CA ILE A 146 -3.07 -6.92 7.72
C ILE A 146 -2.26 -5.85 8.44
N VAL A 147 -1.17 -5.39 7.81
CA VAL A 147 -0.31 -4.33 8.35
C VAL A 147 -0.20 -3.20 7.34
N TYR A 148 -0.72 -2.03 7.68
CA TYR A 148 -0.58 -0.84 6.83
C TYR A 148 0.64 -0.02 7.22
N HIS A 149 1.38 0.44 6.21
CA HIS A 149 2.53 1.33 6.36
C HIS A 149 2.10 2.73 5.93
N ILE A 150 1.98 3.68 6.87
CA ILE A 150 1.38 5.00 6.61
C ILE A 150 2.23 6.15 7.15
N GLY A 151 2.12 7.33 6.55
CA GLY A 151 2.70 8.55 7.12
C GLY A 151 1.90 9.04 8.32
N SER A 152 2.52 9.83 9.20
CA SER A 152 1.83 10.40 10.37
C SER A 152 0.65 11.30 10.00
N ASP A 153 0.66 11.96 8.84
CA ASP A 153 -0.48 12.77 8.38
C ASP A 153 -1.74 11.92 8.11
N VAL A 154 -1.55 10.69 7.65
CA VAL A 154 -2.66 9.73 7.45
C VAL A 154 -3.11 9.16 8.78
N ALA A 155 -2.19 8.88 9.70
CA ALA A 155 -2.52 8.36 11.03
C ALA A 155 -3.34 9.37 11.85
N VAL A 156 -2.98 10.66 11.82
CA VAL A 156 -3.75 11.75 12.45
C VAL A 156 -5.16 11.79 11.87
N LYS A 157 -5.31 11.86 10.54
CA LYS A 157 -6.63 11.88 9.88
C LYS A 157 -7.47 10.66 10.22
N LEU A 158 -6.86 9.47 10.21
CA LEU A 158 -7.56 8.24 10.60
C LEU A 158 -8.06 8.35 12.03
N TYR A 159 -7.20 8.77 12.97
CA TYR A 159 -7.56 8.92 14.38
C TYR A 159 -8.66 9.96 14.64
N GLU A 160 -8.72 11.02 13.83
CA GLU A 160 -9.75 12.06 13.93
C GLU A 160 -11.07 11.64 13.27
N MET A 161 -11.01 10.86 12.20
CA MET A 161 -12.19 10.46 11.41
C MET A 161 -12.97 9.29 12.00
N ILE A 162 -12.32 8.37 12.71
CA ILE A 162 -12.98 7.21 13.30
C ILE A 162 -12.89 7.23 14.82
N ASP A 163 -13.94 6.76 15.49
CA ASP A 163 -13.92 6.62 16.94
C ASP A 163 -12.80 5.67 17.39
N LYS A 164 -12.22 5.93 18.58
CA LYS A 164 -11.09 5.16 19.13
C LYS A 164 -11.42 3.68 19.32
N THR A 165 -12.68 3.39 19.67
CA THR A 165 -13.19 2.01 19.81
C THR A 165 -13.20 1.32 18.44
N MET A 166 -13.65 2.04 17.40
CA MET A 166 -13.64 1.53 16.03
C MET A 166 -12.23 1.27 15.54
N LEU A 167 -11.29 2.21 15.79
CA LEU A 167 -9.88 2.03 15.46
C LEU A 167 -9.29 0.79 16.14
N SER A 168 -9.60 0.57 17.42
CA SER A 168 -9.18 -0.61 18.18
C SER A 168 -9.75 -1.92 17.62
N ALA A 169 -10.98 -1.88 17.10
CA ALA A 169 -11.65 -3.03 16.51
C ALA A 169 -11.20 -3.37 15.08
N LEU A 170 -10.43 -2.50 14.40
CA LEU A 170 -9.95 -2.78 13.05
C LEU A 170 -9.12 -4.07 13.01
N GLY A 171 -9.39 -4.93 12.02
CA GLY A 171 -8.63 -6.15 11.74
C GLY A 171 -7.24 -5.91 11.15
N ALA A 172 -6.64 -4.74 11.40
CA ALA A 172 -5.32 -4.36 10.94
C ALA A 172 -4.51 -3.68 12.04
N SER A 173 -3.19 -3.61 11.83
CA SER A 173 -2.26 -2.77 12.58
C SER A 173 -1.59 -1.78 11.63
N PHE A 174 -1.02 -0.71 12.17
CA PHE A 174 -0.39 0.34 11.38
C PHE A 174 1.03 0.61 11.86
N ILE A 175 1.98 0.52 10.94
CA ILE A 175 3.33 1.06 11.12
C ILE A 175 3.30 2.48 10.61
N VAL A 176 3.57 3.44 11.50
CA VAL A 176 3.44 4.86 11.24
C VAL A 176 4.83 5.48 11.12
N TYR A 177 5.06 6.14 9.99
CA TYR A 177 6.32 6.79 9.67
C TYR A 177 6.21 8.29 9.98
N PRO A 178 7.00 8.83 10.93
CA PRO A 178 7.08 10.26 11.17
C PRO A 178 7.47 11.03 9.91
N ARG A 179 6.88 12.21 9.74
CA ARG A 179 7.17 13.09 8.60
C ARG A 179 7.62 14.45 9.08
N LYS A 180 8.63 15.01 8.42
CA LYS A 180 9.01 16.41 8.62
C LYS A 180 8.16 17.29 7.70
N GLN A 181 7.40 18.19 8.30
CA GLN A 181 6.61 19.20 7.58
C GLN A 181 6.97 20.58 8.12
N ASN A 182 7.43 21.48 7.25
CA ASN A 182 7.87 22.83 7.60
C ASN A 182 8.90 22.86 8.74
N GLY A 183 9.87 21.93 8.71
CA GLY A 183 10.90 21.84 9.76
C GLY A 183 10.50 21.03 11.00
N ILE A 184 9.22 20.76 11.22
CA ILE A 184 8.69 20.11 12.43
C ILE A 184 8.38 18.65 12.16
N ILE A 185 8.81 17.76 13.06
CA ILE A 185 8.46 16.34 13.00
C ILE A 185 7.02 16.18 13.49
N GLN A 186 6.15 15.71 12.61
CA GLN A 186 4.78 15.34 12.93
C GLN A 186 4.76 13.92 13.49
N THR A 187 4.50 13.78 14.78
CA THR A 187 4.29 12.49 15.44
C THR A 187 2.81 12.13 15.46
N PRO A 188 2.42 10.87 15.21
CA PRO A 188 1.03 10.49 15.25
C PRO A 188 0.47 10.45 16.68
N PRO A 189 -0.86 10.44 16.87
CA PRO A 189 -1.48 10.20 18.17
C PRO A 189 -1.06 8.84 18.74
N LYS A 190 -0.95 8.73 20.06
CA LYS A 190 -0.68 7.43 20.70
C LYS A 190 -1.93 6.55 20.62
N HIS A 191 -1.78 5.35 20.05
CA HIS A 191 -2.83 4.34 19.98
C HIS A 191 -2.22 2.93 19.89
N PRO A 192 -2.80 1.88 20.52
CA PRO A 192 -2.26 0.52 20.46
C PRO A 192 -2.15 -0.08 19.04
N LYS A 193 -2.91 0.46 18.08
CA LYS A 193 -2.83 0.06 16.67
C LYS A 193 -1.72 0.77 15.88
N PHE A 194 -1.10 1.80 16.46
CA PHE A 194 -0.09 2.62 15.82
C PHE A 194 1.28 2.31 16.43
N GLU A 195 2.12 1.62 15.67
CA GLU A 195 3.53 1.41 15.98
C GLU A 195 4.34 2.48 15.24
N VAL A 196 5.02 3.35 15.97
CA VAL A 196 5.79 4.44 15.34
C VAL A 196 7.21 3.95 15.01
N TYR A 197 7.61 4.13 13.75
CA TYR A 197 8.94 3.74 13.28
C TYR A 197 9.92 4.92 13.35
N ASP A 198 10.38 5.23 14.56
CA ASP A 198 11.16 6.45 14.85
C ASP A 198 12.57 6.48 14.24
N SER A 199 13.10 5.34 13.79
CA SER A 199 14.41 5.26 13.14
C SER A 199 14.40 5.81 11.70
N TRP A 200 13.23 6.17 11.17
CA TRP A 200 13.08 6.81 9.88
C TRP A 200 12.15 8.02 9.97
N VAL A 201 12.67 9.18 9.57
CA VAL A 201 11.87 10.39 9.39
C VAL A 201 11.85 10.72 7.91
N ASP A 202 10.66 10.80 7.31
CA ASP A 202 10.51 11.24 5.93
C ASP A 202 11.12 12.64 5.77
N GLN A 203 12.06 12.78 4.84
CA GLN A 203 12.80 14.00 4.55
C GLN A 203 11.95 15.05 3.79
N GLY A 204 10.62 14.92 3.82
CA GLY A 204 9.70 15.86 3.21
C GLY A 204 9.29 15.52 1.77
N PHE A 205 9.46 14.27 1.32
CA PHE A 205 9.08 13.86 -0.03
C PHE A 205 7.55 13.88 -0.23
N SER A 206 7.05 14.62 -1.21
CA SER A 206 5.62 14.80 -1.48
C SER A 206 5.32 14.80 -2.98
N SER A 207 4.35 14.00 -3.40
CA SER A 207 3.81 14.04 -4.75
C SER A 207 3.28 15.44 -5.13
N THR A 208 2.82 16.25 -4.16
CA THR A 208 2.38 17.63 -4.42
C THR A 208 3.55 18.53 -4.80
N ALA A 209 4.70 18.39 -4.13
CA ALA A 209 5.90 19.14 -4.47
C ALA A 209 6.40 18.79 -5.88
N ILE A 210 6.36 17.50 -6.25
CA ILE A 210 6.73 17.04 -7.60
C ILE A 210 5.81 17.64 -8.66
N ARG A 211 4.49 17.60 -8.44
CA ARG A 211 3.52 18.23 -9.36
C ARG A 211 3.71 19.74 -9.49
N ALA A 212 4.25 20.39 -8.44
CA ALA A 212 4.61 21.80 -8.45
C ALA A 212 6.01 22.09 -9.06
N GLY A 213 6.71 21.07 -9.57
CA GLY A 213 7.99 21.23 -10.28
C GLY A 213 9.24 20.90 -9.45
N SER A 214 9.12 20.44 -8.20
CA SER A 214 10.26 20.01 -7.40
C SER A 214 10.86 18.72 -7.95
N THR A 215 12.10 18.79 -8.44
CA THR A 215 12.84 17.64 -9.01
C THR A 215 13.14 16.56 -7.97
N LEU A 216 13.35 16.93 -6.71
CA LEU A 216 13.56 15.99 -5.61
C LEU A 216 12.25 15.63 -4.91
N GLY A 217 11.16 16.33 -5.20
CA GLY A 217 9.88 16.13 -4.53
C GLY A 217 9.86 16.53 -3.07
N VAL A 218 10.85 17.28 -2.58
CA VAL A 218 10.88 17.76 -1.20
C VAL A 218 10.06 19.04 -1.09
N LEU A 219 9.21 19.16 -0.06
CA LEU A 219 8.62 20.42 0.35
C LEU A 219 9.72 21.28 0.99
N THR A 220 10.21 22.28 0.25
CA THR A 220 11.11 23.33 0.77
C THR A 220 10.35 24.28 1.69
#